data_AF-A0A7K2NS92-F1
#
_entry.id   AF-A0A7K2NS92-F1
#
_cell.length_a   1.000
_cell.length_b   1.000
_cell.length_c   1.000
_cell.angle_alpha   90.00
_cell.angle_beta   90.00
_cell.angle_gamma   90.00
#
_symmetry.space_group_name_H-M   'P 1'
#
loop_
_entity.id
_entity.type
_entity.pdbx_description
1 polymer ?
#
loop_
_entity_poly.entity_id
_entity_poly.type
_entity_poly.pdbx_seq_one_letter_code
_entity_poly.pdbx_strand_id
1 'polypeptide(L)' 'AMRPPHDPRRPVRLLAGLYVCGDHRDTSTAQGALHSGHRASAAILSDLGAGRPMHSAEPTPTAHAA' A
#
# COMPACT_ATOMS: atom_id res chain seq x y z
N ALA A 1 3.35 -20.61 4.12
CA ALA A 1 3.19 -19.64 3.01
C ALA A 1 2.16 -20.19 2.01
N MET A 2 1.29 -19.35 1.45
CA MET A 2 0.30 -19.78 0.45
C MET A 2 0.97 -20.15 -0.88
N ARG A 3 0.35 -21.09 -1.61
CA ARG A 3 0.78 -21.52 -2.95
C ARG A 3 0.12 -20.59 -3.99
N PRO A 4 0.83 -20.12 -5.05
CA PRO A 4 0.29 -19.16 -6.03
C PRO A 4 -0.99 -19.65 -6.74
N PRO A 5 -1.85 -18.75 -7.27
CA PRO A 5 -1.52 -17.43 -7.80
C PRO A 5 -2.00 -16.30 -6.90
N HIS A 6 -1.05 -15.45 -6.47
CA HIS A 6 -1.38 -14.12 -5.99
C HIS A 6 -1.44 -13.19 -7.20
N ASP A 7 -2.43 -12.29 -7.24
CA ASP A 7 -2.46 -11.20 -8.21
C ASP A 7 -1.96 -9.94 -7.51
N PRO A 8 -0.65 -9.62 -7.63
CA PRO A 8 -0.02 -8.52 -6.91
C PRO A 8 -0.49 -7.13 -7.37
N ARG A 9 -1.45 -7.06 -8.30
CA ARG A 9 -1.97 -5.80 -8.84
C ARG A 9 -3.48 -5.66 -8.66
N ARG A 10 -4.10 -6.49 -7.82
CA ARG A 10 -5.54 -6.33 -7.52
C ARG A 10 -5.83 -4.87 -7.15
N PRO A 11 -6.84 -4.24 -7.79
CA PRO A 11 -7.20 -2.86 -7.49
C PRO A 11 -7.53 -2.68 -6.01
N VAL A 12 -6.93 -1.69 -5.36
CA VAL A 12 -7.20 -1.37 -3.95
C VAL A 12 -8.56 -0.68 -3.77
N ARG A 13 -9.05 -0.01 -4.82
CA ARG A 13 -10.37 0.65 -4.87
C ARG A 13 -11.40 -0.34 -5.39
N LEU A 14 -12.39 -0.66 -4.56
CA LEU A 14 -13.46 -1.60 -4.93
C LEU A 14 -14.74 -0.88 -5.33
N LEU A 15 -15.10 0.18 -4.60
CA LEU A 15 -16.28 1.01 -4.84
C LEU A 15 -15.94 2.47 -4.52
N ALA A 16 -16.87 3.38 -4.76
CA ALA A 16 -16.71 4.79 -4.40
C ALA A 16 -16.48 4.94 -2.89
N GLY A 17 -15.26 5.30 -2.50
CA GLY A 17 -14.86 5.45 -1.10
C GLY A 17 -14.51 4.15 -0.35
N LEU A 18 -14.62 2.97 -0.98
CA LEU A 18 -14.23 1.69 -0.37
C LEU A 18 -12.87 1.23 -0.89
N TYR A 19 -11.92 1.12 0.04
CA TYR A 19 -10.56 0.66 -0.22
C TYR A 19 -10.23 -0.55 0.63
N VAL A 20 -9.40 -1.44 0.10
CA VAL A 20 -8.98 -2.66 0.80
C VAL A 20 -7.49 -2.89 0.58
N CYS A 21 -6.81 -3.15 1.68
CA CYS A 21 -5.42 -3.60 1.75
C CYS A 21 -5.33 -4.87 2.62
N GLY A 22 -4.18 -5.54 2.55
CA GLY A 22 -3.88 -6.77 3.27
C GLY A 22 -2.93 -7.65 2.46
N ASP A 23 -2.25 -8.56 3.14
CA ASP A 23 -1.35 -9.55 2.54
C ASP A 23 -2.02 -10.42 1.47
N HIS A 24 -3.31 -10.71 1.64
CA HIS A 24 -4.15 -11.41 0.66
C HIS A 24 -4.34 -10.64 -0.67
N ARG A 25 -4.01 -9.34 -0.72
CA ARG A 25 -4.11 -8.52 -1.93
C ARG A 25 -2.84 -8.56 -2.79
N ASP A 26 -1.68 -8.78 -2.19
CA ASP A 26 -0.40 -8.70 -2.89
C ASP A 26 0.41 -10.00 -2.80
N THR A 27 1.04 -10.26 -1.66
CA THR A 27 1.71 -11.52 -1.33
C THR A 27 1.43 -11.81 0.14
N SER A 28 1.12 -13.05 0.50
CA SER A 28 0.77 -13.47 1.88
C SER A 28 1.97 -13.42 2.84
N THR A 29 2.52 -12.21 2.99
CA THR A 29 3.73 -11.84 3.71
C THR A 29 3.51 -10.49 4.38
N ALA A 30 4.30 -10.19 5.42
CA ALA A 30 4.23 -8.90 6.10
C ALA A 30 4.57 -7.72 5.16
N GLN A 31 5.62 -7.87 4.34
CA GLN A 31 5.96 -6.85 3.33
C GLN A 31 4.83 -6.64 2.31
N GLY A 32 4.13 -7.71 1.90
CA GLY A 32 2.97 -7.62 1.02
C GLY A 32 1.81 -6.83 1.65
N ALA A 33 1.53 -7.05 2.93
CA ALA A 33 0.52 -6.25 3.65
C ALA A 33 0.88 -4.76 3.64
N LEU A 34 2.12 -4.41 3.99
CA LEU A 34 2.59 -3.02 4.01
C LEU A 34 2.56 -2.37 2.63
N HIS A 35 2.98 -3.10 1.58
CA HIS A 35 2.94 -2.61 0.21
C HIS A 35 1.50 -2.30 -0.25
N SER A 36 0.56 -3.22 0.02
CA SER A 36 -0.85 -3.02 -0.31
C SER A 36 -1.45 -1.82 0.45
N GLY A 37 -1.03 -1.61 1.70
CA GLY A 37 -1.43 -0.48 2.53
C GLY A 37 -0.97 0.85 1.93
N HIS A 38 0.30 0.94 1.52
CA HIS A 38 0.82 2.12 0.84
C HIS A 38 0.01 2.46 -0.42
N ARG A 39 -0.31 1.46 -1.24
CA ARG A 39 -1.15 1.64 -2.44
C ARG A 39 -2.56 2.14 -2.11
N ALA A 40 -3.20 1.57 -1.07
CA ALA A 40 -4.54 2.00 -0.65
C ALA A 40 -4.54 3.45 -0.14
N SER A 41 -3.57 3.82 0.71
CA SER A 41 -3.43 5.19 1.21
C SER A 41 -3.18 6.20 0.10
N ALA A 42 -2.32 5.87 -0.87
CA ALA A 42 -2.08 6.74 -2.02
C ALA A 42 -3.37 6.96 -2.85
N ALA A 43 -4.17 5.90 -3.05
CA ALA A 43 -5.44 6.01 -3.75
C ALA A 43 -6.46 6.86 -2.97
N ILE A 44 -6.50 6.75 -1.64
CA ILE A 44 -7.35 7.57 -0.77
C ILE A 44 -6.95 9.05 -0.86
N LEU A 45 -5.67 9.36 -0.70
CA LEU A 45 -5.17 10.74 -0.75
C LEU A 45 -5.44 11.39 -2.12
N SER A 46 -5.27 10.62 -3.20
CA SER A 46 -5.61 11.08 -4.56
C SER A 46 -7.10 11.42 -4.70
N ASP A 47 -7.99 10.56 -4.20
CA ASP A 47 -9.45 10.76 -4.33
C ASP A 47 -9.98 11.86 -3.42
N LEU A 48 -9.34 12.07 -2.27
CA LEU A 48 -9.66 13.18 -1.38
C LEU A 48 -9.07 14.52 -1.86
N GLY A 49 -8.28 14.53 -2.93
CA GLY A 49 -7.56 15.73 -3.39
C GLY A 49 -6.47 16.19 -2.42
N ALA A 50 -6.07 15.34 -1.47
CA ALA A 50 -5.07 15.62 -0.44
C ALA A 50 -3.63 15.38 -0.94
N GLY A 51 -3.37 15.69 -2.21
CA GLY A 51 -2.14 15.34 -2.94
C GLY A 51 -0.86 16.03 -2.45
N ARG A 52 -0.94 16.86 -1.41
CA ARG A 52 0.22 17.46 -0.75
C ARG A 52 0.31 16.99 0.71
N PRO A 53 1.46 16.47 1.16
CA PRO A 53 1.70 16.27 2.57
C PRO A 53 1.54 17.62 3.29
N MET A 54 0.63 17.69 4.27
CA MET A 54 0.60 18.82 5.21
C MET A 54 1.82 18.81 6.14
N HIS A 55 2.50 17.66 6.22
CA HIS A 55 3.74 17.46 6.95
C HIS A 55 4.65 16.53 6.11
N SER A 56 5.77 17.06 5.61
CA SER A 56 6.81 16.22 5.02
C SER A 56 7.50 15.49 6.16
N ALA A 57 7.24 14.20 6.33
CA ALA A 57 8.02 13.38 7.23
C ALA A 57 9.48 13.41 6.75
N GLU A 58 10.42 13.56 7.69
CA GLU A 58 11.86 13.50 7.39
C GLU A 58 12.17 12.14 6.73
N PRO A 59 12.93 12.09 5.62
CA PRO A 59 13.26 10.84 4.96
C PRO A 59 13.94 9.87 5.94
N THR A 60 13.39 8.66 6.06
CA THR A 60 13.96 7.64 6.93
C THR A 60 15.38 7.32 6.48
N PRO A 61 16.41 7.40 7.35
CA PRO A 61 17.77 7.08 6.95
C PRO A 61 17.83 5.63 6.49
N THR A 62 18.25 5.43 5.24
CA THR A 62 18.49 4.11 4.66
C THR A 62 19.66 3.46 5.38
N ALA A 63 19.39 2.43 6.19
CA ALA A 63 20.45 1.61 6.76
C ALA A 63 21.14 0.83 5.63
N HIS A 64 22.35 1.25 5.25
CA HIS A 64 23.22 0.46 4.39
C HIS A 64 23.78 -0.72 5.22
N ALA A 65 23.48 -1.94 4.80
CA ALA A 65 24.13 -3.13 5.34
C ALA A 65 25.60 -3.15 4.90
N ALA A 66 26.51 -3.35 5.86
CA ALA A 66 27.94 -3.53 5.68
C ALA A 66 28.30 -4.96 5.24
#